data_AF-A0A7K6P2E7-F1
#
_entry.id   AF-A0A7K6P2E7-F1
#
_cell.length_a   1.000
_cell.length_b   1.000
_cell.length_c   1.000
_cell.angle_alpha   90.00
_cell.angle_beta   90.00
_cell.angle_gamma   90.00
#
_symmetry.space_group_name_H-M   'P 1'
#
loop_
_entity.id
_entity.type
_entity.pdbx_description
1 polymer ?
#
loop_
_entity_poly.entity_id
_entity_poly.type
_entity_poly.pdbx_seq_one_letter_code
_entity_poly.pdbx_strand_id
1 'polypeptide(L)'
;ALSGLVAALEAYRGRDRVVRALCYGCQLAGGALAGPQAPPSGLAGSLLAVSAQLNAARTALRLFDDLAMLSYSCSYGLGPKDEDGLVRGLSVLCNLADQLYFPCEHIAWAADAGILHVASQKWWTLSTALWAFSLLLGILR
;
A
#
# COMPACT_ATOMS: atom_id res chain seq x y z
N ALA A 1 8.19 28.25 7.44
CA ALA A 1 8.17 26.81 7.74
C ALA A 1 6.75 26.32 8.07
N LEU A 2 6.11 26.86 9.12
CA LEU A 2 4.76 26.47 9.54
C LEU A 2 3.69 26.63 8.43
N SER A 3 3.69 27.77 7.74
CA SER A 3 2.78 28.04 6.61
C SER A 3 2.94 27.03 5.46
N GLY A 4 4.17 26.65 5.14
CA GLY A 4 4.46 25.63 4.11
C GLY A 4 4.01 24.23 4.53
N LEU A 5 4.12 23.89 5.82
CA LEU A 5 3.61 22.63 6.36
C LEU A 5 2.07 22.60 6.29
N VAL A 6 1.39 23.68 6.69
CA VAL A 6 -0.07 23.78 6.60
C VAL A 6 -0.53 23.62 5.16
N ALA A 7 0.08 24.34 4.21
CA ALA A 7 -0.25 24.22 2.79
C ALA A 7 -0.02 22.79 2.25
N ALA A 8 1.03 22.10 2.70
CA ALA A 8 1.27 20.71 2.33
C ALA A 8 0.20 19.76 2.91
N LEU A 9 -0.27 20.00 4.14
CA LEU A 9 -1.32 19.19 4.77
C LEU A 9 -2.70 19.42 4.15
N GLU A 10 -2.98 20.63 3.66
CA GLU A 10 -4.21 20.94 2.94
C GLU A 10 -4.26 20.26 1.57
N ALA A 11 -3.11 20.05 0.92
CA ALA A 11 -3.04 19.29 -0.33
C ALA A 11 -3.28 17.79 -0.09
N TYR A 12 -4.22 17.19 -0.84
CA TYR A 12 -4.52 15.75 -0.74
C TYR A 12 -3.26 14.87 -0.81
N ARG A 13 -2.38 15.13 -1.79
CA ARG A 13 -1.11 14.41 -1.94
C ARG A 13 -0.13 14.64 -0.79
N GLY A 14 -0.08 15.84 -0.22
CA GLY A 14 0.82 16.12 0.88
C GLY A 14 0.35 15.43 2.16
N ARG A 15 -0.97 15.44 2.44
CA ARG A 15 -1.58 14.65 3.51
C ARG A 15 -1.29 13.16 3.37
N ASP A 16 -1.47 12.57 2.18
CA ASP A 16 -1.17 11.14 1.97
C ASP A 16 0.28 10.80 2.31
N ARG A 17 1.23 11.64 1.88
CA ARG A 17 2.66 11.46 2.17
C ARG A 17 2.96 11.52 3.67
N VAL A 18 2.36 12.47 4.39
CA VAL A 18 2.55 12.59 5.85
C VAL A 18 1.99 11.36 6.58
N VAL A 19 0.77 10.94 6.24
CA VAL A 19 0.16 9.74 6.83
C VAL A 19 1.02 8.50 6.56
N ARG A 20 1.56 8.36 5.35
CA ARG A 20 2.46 7.26 4.99
C ARG A 20 3.76 7.28 5.78
N ALA A 21 4.39 8.45 5.91
CA ALA A 21 5.62 8.61 6.67
C ALA A 21 5.42 8.28 8.15
N LEU A 22 4.31 8.75 8.75
CA LEU A 22 3.95 8.41 10.13
C LEU A 22 3.68 6.92 10.30
N CYS A 23 2.92 6.32 9.39
CA CYS A 23 2.61 4.89 9.39
C CYS A 23 3.89 4.05 9.44
N TYR A 24 4.78 4.21 8.45
CA TYR A 24 6.02 3.43 8.40
C TYR A 24 7.03 3.83 9.49
N GLY A 25 7.05 5.10 9.89
CA GLY A 25 7.89 5.56 11.00
C GLY A 25 7.51 4.88 12.32
N CYS A 26 6.21 4.83 12.64
CA CYS A 26 5.69 4.13 13.81
C CYS A 26 5.92 2.61 13.70
N GLN A 27 5.72 2.02 12.51
CA GLN A 27 5.95 0.59 12.28
C GLN A 27 7.43 0.22 12.53
N LEU A 28 8.35 1.01 11.98
CA LEU A 28 9.79 0.81 12.13
C LEU A 28 10.23 1.00 13.59
N ALA A 29 9.83 2.11 14.22
CA ALA A 29 10.19 2.41 15.61
C ALA A 29 9.60 1.37 16.57
N GLY A 30 8.33 1.00 16.40
CA GLY A 30 7.67 -0.02 17.19
C GLY A 30 8.34 -1.39 17.04
N GLY A 31 8.66 -1.79 15.80
CA GLY A 31 9.37 -3.04 15.51
C GLY A 31 10.79 -3.08 16.08
N ALA A 32 11.54 -1.98 16.00
CA ALA A 32 12.88 -1.88 16.57
C ALA A 32 12.88 -1.94 18.11
N LEU A 33 11.86 -1.37 18.75
CA LEU A 33 11.73 -1.35 20.22
C LEU A 33 11.17 -2.65 20.81
N ALA A 34 10.38 -3.42 20.06
CA ALA A 34 9.74 -4.64 20.55
C ALA A 34 10.73 -5.78 20.87
N GLY A 35 11.91 -5.78 20.24
CA GLY A 35 12.90 -6.85 20.37
C GLY A 35 12.40 -8.22 19.84
N PRO A 36 13.26 -9.26 19.80
CA PRO A 36 12.94 -10.52 19.11
C PRO A 36 12.09 -11.51 19.90
N GLN A 37 11.93 -11.33 21.23
CA GLN A 37 11.57 -12.42 22.15
C GLN A 37 10.30 -12.16 22.97
N ALA A 38 9.66 -10.99 22.87
CA ALA A 38 8.45 -10.69 23.64
C ALA A 38 7.38 -10.01 22.77
N PRO A 39 6.08 -10.23 23.07
CA PRO A 39 5.03 -9.46 22.41
C PRO A 39 5.22 -7.96 22.73
N PRO A 40 5.06 -7.08 21.72
CA PRO A 40 5.29 -5.66 21.88
C PRO A 40 4.36 -5.09 22.94
N SER A 41 4.94 -4.50 23.99
CA SER A 41 4.20 -3.89 25.10
C SER A 41 4.66 -2.45 25.34
N GLY A 42 3.88 -1.67 26.08
CA GLY A 42 4.15 -0.26 26.33
C GLY A 42 4.24 0.56 25.04
N LEU A 43 5.30 1.36 24.90
CA LEU A 43 5.48 2.26 23.75
C LEU A 43 5.59 1.51 22.42
N ALA A 44 6.29 0.36 22.39
CA ALA A 44 6.47 -0.43 21.17
C ALA A 44 5.11 -0.91 20.62
N GLY A 45 4.27 -1.46 21.50
CA GLY A 45 2.91 -1.88 21.17
C GLY A 45 2.05 -0.71 20.69
N SER A 46 2.09 0.43 21.38
CA SER A 46 1.35 1.64 20.98
C SER A 46 1.75 2.15 19.61
N LEU A 47 3.05 2.19 19.28
CA LEU A 47 3.54 2.61 17.97
C LEU A 47 3.07 1.66 16.86
N LEU A 48 3.14 0.34 17.10
CA LEU A 48 2.62 -0.65 16.16
C LEU A 48 1.10 -0.51 15.97
N ALA A 49 0.35 -0.28 17.04
CA ALA A 49 -1.10 -0.05 16.97
C ALA A 49 -1.44 1.21 16.14
N VAL A 50 -0.71 2.31 16.36
CA VAL A 50 -0.86 3.53 15.54
C VAL A 50 -0.55 3.24 14.07
N SER A 51 0.53 2.51 13.79
CA SER A 51 0.88 2.15 12.40
C SER A 51 -0.23 1.32 11.73
N ALA A 52 -0.81 0.35 12.45
CA ALA A 52 -1.90 -0.48 11.96
C ALA A 52 -3.15 0.34 11.65
N GLN A 53 -3.53 1.28 12.52
CA GLN A 53 -4.68 2.16 12.30
C GLN A 53 -4.47 3.11 11.10
N LEU A 54 -3.28 3.69 10.96
CA LEU A 54 -2.95 4.53 9.81
C LEU A 54 -2.96 3.73 8.50
N ASN A 55 -2.45 2.49 8.52
CA ASN A 55 -2.49 1.61 7.35
C ASN A 55 -3.93 1.20 6.98
N ALA A 56 -4.76 0.87 7.96
CA ALA A 56 -6.17 0.54 7.76
C ALA A 56 -6.94 1.73 7.16
N ALA A 57 -6.73 2.95 7.69
CA ALA A 57 -7.34 4.16 7.15
C ALA A 57 -6.91 4.43 5.71
N ARG A 58 -5.61 4.29 5.40
CA ARG A 58 -5.10 4.41 4.02
C ARG A 58 -5.71 3.38 3.08
N THR A 59 -5.90 2.16 3.54
CA THR A 59 -6.49 1.08 2.73
C THR A 59 -7.97 1.37 2.47
N ALA A 60 -8.71 1.78 3.50
CA ALA A 60 -10.11 2.17 3.36
C ALA A 60 -10.32 3.32 2.36
N LEU A 61 -9.42 4.31 2.34
CA LEU A 61 -9.47 5.41 1.37
C LEU A 61 -9.17 4.99 -0.07
N ARG A 62 -8.48 3.87 -0.28
CA ARG A 62 -8.12 3.35 -1.60
C ARG A 62 -9.11 2.34 -2.17
N LEU A 63 -10.19 1.99 -1.46
CA LEU A 63 -11.27 1.14 -1.99
C LEU A 63 -11.87 1.64 -3.32
N PHE A 64 -11.73 2.94 -3.58
CA PHE A 64 -12.26 3.55 -4.81
C PHE A 64 -11.19 3.70 -5.91
N ASP A 65 -9.92 3.42 -5.58
CA ASP A 65 -8.82 3.47 -6.54
C ASP A 65 -8.82 2.25 -7.48
N ASP A 66 -9.44 1.12 -7.10
CA ASP A 66 -9.51 -0.09 -7.94
C ASP A 66 -10.14 0.20 -9.31
N LEU A 67 -11.23 0.98 -9.34
CA LEU A 67 -11.92 1.34 -10.58
C LEU A 67 -11.08 2.24 -11.46
N ALA A 68 -10.36 3.19 -10.84
CA ALA A 68 -9.44 4.05 -11.56
C ALA A 68 -8.27 3.22 -12.13
N MET A 69 -7.75 2.26 -11.37
CA MET A 69 -6.70 1.36 -11.83
C MET A 69 -7.20 0.44 -12.95
N LEU A 70 -8.42 -0.09 -12.85
CA LEU A 70 -9.04 -0.92 -13.89
C LEU A 70 -9.21 -0.13 -15.19
N SER A 71 -9.77 1.09 -15.09
CA SER A 71 -9.91 1.99 -16.23
C SER A 71 -8.56 2.29 -16.89
N TYR A 72 -7.52 2.54 -16.09
CA TYR A 72 -6.16 2.73 -16.57
C TYR A 72 -5.61 1.49 -17.29
N SER A 73 -5.71 0.30 -16.66
CA SER A 73 -5.24 -0.96 -17.26
C SER A 73 -5.98 -1.30 -18.56
N CYS A 74 -7.29 -1.07 -18.63
CA CYS A 74 -8.09 -1.25 -19.85
C CYS A 74 -7.67 -0.28 -20.96
N SER A 75 -7.42 0.99 -20.60
CA SER A 75 -6.98 2.00 -21.56
C SER A 75 -5.57 1.73 -22.08
N TYR A 76 -4.69 1.21 -21.22
CA TYR A 76 -3.33 0.81 -21.61
C TYR A 76 -3.35 -0.45 -22.47
N GLY A 77 -4.20 -1.44 -22.15
CA GLY A 77 -4.31 -2.70 -22.88
C GLY A 77 -2.98 -3.46 -22.93
N LEU A 78 -2.46 -3.69 -24.13
CA LEU A 78 -1.14 -4.28 -24.36
C LEU A 78 -0.03 -3.23 -24.58
N GLY A 79 -0.32 -1.96 -24.34
CA GLY A 79 0.55 -0.81 -24.52
C GLY A 79 0.68 -0.32 -25.97
N PRO A 80 1.22 0.89 -26.16
CA PRO A 80 1.41 1.50 -27.48
C PRO A 80 2.36 0.66 -28.36
N LYS A 81 2.16 0.69 -29.69
CA LYS A 81 3.00 -0.09 -30.62
C LYS A 81 4.37 0.54 -30.84
N ASP A 82 4.49 1.83 -30.58
CA ASP A 82 5.67 2.68 -30.65
C ASP A 82 6.56 2.59 -29.39
N GLU A 83 6.06 1.97 -28.31
CA GLU A 83 6.84 1.69 -27.10
C GLU A 83 7.76 0.47 -27.29
N ASP A 84 8.94 0.49 -26.69
CA ASP A 84 9.88 -0.63 -26.68
C ASP A 84 9.18 -1.90 -26.15
N GLY A 85 9.38 -3.04 -26.83
CA GLY A 85 8.73 -4.30 -26.49
C GLY A 85 9.01 -4.76 -25.06
N LEU A 86 10.20 -4.48 -24.51
CA LEU A 86 10.53 -4.79 -23.11
C LEU A 86 9.76 -3.88 -22.15
N VAL A 87 9.80 -2.56 -22.37
CA VAL A 87 9.09 -1.56 -21.54
C VAL A 87 7.59 -1.84 -21.53
N ARG A 88 7.04 -2.19 -22.70
CA ARG A 88 5.64 -2.56 -22.86
C ARG A 88 5.29 -3.83 -22.11
N GLY A 89 6.12 -4.86 -22.21
CA GLY A 89 5.95 -6.11 -21.45
C GLY A 89 5.98 -5.87 -19.94
N LEU A 90 6.96 -5.10 -19.46
CA LEU A 90 7.09 -4.74 -18.04
C LEU A 90 5.89 -3.93 -17.55
N SER A 91 5.39 -2.98 -18.33
CA SER A 91 4.19 -2.20 -18.00
C SER A 91 2.93 -3.06 -17.91
N VAL A 92 2.73 -4.02 -18.82
CA VAL A 92 1.61 -4.96 -18.74
C VAL A 92 1.72 -5.82 -17.48
N LEU A 93 2.92 -6.29 -17.13
CA LEU A 93 3.15 -7.06 -15.90
C LEU A 93 2.93 -6.21 -14.63
N CYS A 94 3.36 -4.95 -14.62
CA CYS A 94 3.07 -4.00 -13.54
C CYS A 94 1.55 -3.84 -13.35
N ASN A 95 0.83 -3.58 -14.44
CA ASN A 95 -0.63 -3.43 -14.40
C ASN A 95 -1.31 -4.69 -13.86
N LEU A 96 -0.85 -5.88 -14.28
CA LEU A 96 -1.38 -7.14 -13.75
C LEU A 96 -1.10 -7.30 -12.25
N ALA A 97 0.12 -6.99 -11.81
CA ALA A 97 0.50 -7.05 -10.40
C ALA A 97 -0.35 -6.10 -9.55
N ASP A 98 -0.54 -4.87 -10.03
CA ASP A 98 -1.37 -3.87 -9.36
C ASP A 98 -2.85 -4.29 -9.30
N GLN A 99 -3.41 -4.83 -10.40
CA GLN A 99 -4.78 -5.35 -10.43
C GLN A 99 -5.02 -6.50 -9.46
N LEU A 100 -4.01 -7.34 -9.20
CA LEU A 100 -4.11 -8.40 -8.21
C LEU A 100 -3.86 -7.89 -6.78
N TYR A 101 -3.00 -6.87 -6.64
CA TYR A 101 -2.63 -6.28 -5.36
C TYR A 101 -3.84 -5.67 -4.63
N PHE A 102 -4.59 -4.79 -5.28
CA PHE A 102 -5.68 -4.06 -4.61
C PHE A 102 -6.76 -5.00 -4.04
N PRO A 103 -7.30 -6.00 -4.77
CA PRO A 103 -8.28 -6.93 -4.22
C PRO A 103 -7.74 -7.75 -3.05
N CYS A 104 -6.49 -8.23 -3.14
CA CYS A 104 -5.87 -8.99 -2.05
C CYS A 104 -5.79 -8.15 -0.77
N GLU A 105 -5.43 -6.88 -0.91
CA GLU A 105 -5.35 -5.96 0.20
C GLU A 105 -6.71 -5.61 0.79
N HIS A 106 -7.74 -5.41 -0.05
CA HIS A 106 -9.10 -5.16 0.41
C HIS A 106 -9.70 -6.37 1.13
N ILE A 107 -9.39 -7.60 0.70
CA ILE A 107 -9.79 -8.81 1.41
C ILE A 107 -9.09 -8.89 2.78
N ALA A 108 -7.80 -8.56 2.85
CA ALA A 108 -7.04 -8.54 4.11
C ALA A 108 -7.65 -7.53 5.11
N TRP A 109 -7.89 -6.30 4.65
CA TRP A 109 -8.52 -5.26 5.45
C TRP A 109 -9.95 -5.64 5.89
N ALA A 110 -10.77 -6.18 4.99
CA ALA A 110 -12.13 -6.59 5.31
C ALA A 110 -12.16 -7.75 6.32
N ALA A 111 -11.17 -8.64 6.28
CA ALA A 111 -11.00 -9.68 7.28
C ALA A 111 -10.61 -9.11 8.65
N ASP A 112 -9.66 -8.17 8.71
CA ASP A 112 -9.28 -7.49 9.95
C ASP A 112 -10.43 -6.67 10.55
N ALA A 113 -11.29 -6.10 9.70
CA ALA A 113 -12.49 -5.38 10.11
C ALA A 113 -13.65 -6.28 10.58
N GLY A 114 -13.51 -7.62 10.46
CA GLY A 114 -14.55 -8.59 10.79
C GLY A 114 -15.69 -8.68 9.77
N ILE A 115 -15.53 -8.08 8.59
CA ILE A 115 -16.51 -8.16 7.48
C ILE A 115 -16.44 -9.53 6.81
N LEU A 116 -15.23 -10.07 6.64
CA LEU A 116 -15.00 -11.40 6.07
C LEU A 116 -14.39 -12.35 7.10
N HIS A 117 -14.87 -13.59 7.13
CA HIS A 117 -14.36 -14.65 8.01
C HIS A 117 -13.24 -15.45 7.32
N VAL A 118 -12.15 -14.77 6.97
CA VAL A 118 -10.97 -15.38 6.33
C VAL A 118 -9.69 -15.00 7.07
N ALA A 119 -8.63 -15.79 6.89
CA ALA A 119 -7.34 -15.51 7.53
C ALA A 119 -6.64 -14.30 6.87
N SER A 120 -6.79 -13.13 7.48
CA SER A 120 -6.22 -11.85 7.01
C SER A 120 -4.71 -11.92 6.68
N GLN A 121 -3.92 -12.60 7.54
CA GLN A 121 -2.47 -12.65 7.40
C GLN A 121 -1.97 -13.18 6.04
N LYS A 122 -2.68 -14.17 5.46
CA LYS A 122 -2.32 -14.72 4.15
C LYS A 122 -2.51 -13.68 3.04
N TRP A 123 -3.59 -12.91 3.13
CA TRP A 123 -3.93 -11.86 2.17
C TRP A 123 -2.98 -10.66 2.27
N TRP A 124 -2.60 -10.25 3.48
CA TRP A 124 -1.55 -9.24 3.69
C TRP A 124 -0.19 -9.67 3.13
N THR A 125 0.16 -10.95 3.30
CA THR A 125 1.42 -11.48 2.75
C THR A 125 1.39 -11.46 1.23
N LEU A 126 0.27 -11.89 0.62
CA LEU A 126 0.10 -11.91 -0.82
C LEU A 126 0.09 -10.50 -1.42
N SER A 127 -0.65 -9.56 -0.81
CA SER A 127 -0.68 -8.17 -1.26
C SER A 127 0.71 -7.52 -1.17
N THR A 128 1.45 -7.77 -0.08
CA THR A 128 2.83 -7.28 0.08
C THR A 128 3.75 -7.85 -1.00
N ALA A 129 3.63 -9.14 -1.34
CA ALA A 129 4.42 -9.76 -2.40
C ALA A 129 4.11 -9.18 -3.78
N LEU A 130 2.83 -8.99 -4.11
CA LEU A 130 2.39 -8.39 -5.37
C LEU A 130 2.85 -6.93 -5.49
N TRP A 131 2.74 -6.16 -4.41
CA TRP A 131 3.24 -4.78 -4.35
C TRP A 131 4.75 -4.73 -4.56
N ALA A 132 5.51 -5.57 -3.86
CA ALA A 132 6.96 -5.64 -4.03
C ALA A 132 7.36 -6.05 -5.46
N PHE A 133 6.62 -6.98 -6.06
CA PHE A 133 6.82 -7.38 -7.45
C PHE A 133 6.55 -6.23 -8.43
N SER A 134 5.43 -5.50 -8.25
CA SER A 134 5.12 -4.30 -9.05
C SER A 134 6.21 -3.24 -8.94
N LEU A 135 6.74 -3.03 -7.73
CA LEU A 135 7.85 -2.09 -7.50
C LEU A 135 9.13 -2.50 -8.25
N LEU A 136 9.48 -3.79 -8.21
CA LEU A 136 10.64 -4.32 -8.94
C LEU A 136 10.48 -4.14 -10.45
N LEU A 137 9.32 -4.47 -11.01
CA LEU A 137 9.02 -4.25 -12.41
C LEU A 137 9.08 -2.76 -12.78
N GLY A 138 8.59 -1.89 -11.91
CA GLY A 138 8.64 -0.43 -12.09
C GLY A 138 10.06 0.14 -12.09
N ILE A 139 11.02 -0.51 -11.40
CA ILE A 139 12.45 -0.15 -11.43
C ILE A 139 13.11 -0.64 -12.73
N LEU A 140 12.66 -1.78 -13.26
CA LEU A 140 13.21 -2.39 -14.48
C LEU A 140 12.71 -1.73 -15.77
N ARG A 141 11.54 -1.08 -15.72
CA ARG A 141 10.88 -0.39 -16.83
C ARG A 141 11.52 0.96 -17.13
#